data_AF-A0A8C4Q808-F1
#
_entry.id   AF-A0A8C4Q808-F1
#
_cell.length_a   1.000
_cell.length_b   1.000
_cell.length_c   1.000
_cell.angle_alpha   90.00
_cell.angle_beta   90.00
_cell.angle_gamma   90.00
#
_symmetry.space_group_name_H-M   'P 1'
#
loop_
_entity.id
_entity.type
_entity.pdbx_description
1 polymer ?
#
loop_
_entity_poly.entity_id
_entity_poly.type
_entity_poly.pdbx_seq_one_letter_code
_entity_poly.pdbx_strand_id
1 'polypeptide(L)'
;MLSGRLTSVLHKTPCAPCAHKRLRTVNAHGLTHVRSEARYLGQMCIDLTAEHGAFDPTEHVTVTAGNVISAILFGRRFEHDDKEFQSILTVSEEFAKAASTENLADFIPILQYVPNVRLRKYKELVNMFNLFLERNVEEHYKQDGLLKNNLANVTDSLIAMSKETKLNENVNRRISKEQVTSTVIDLFGAGFDTVGTTLNWSLLYLAKFPDIQEKMQKEIGE
;
A
#
# COMPACT_ATOMS: atom_id res chain seq x y z
N MET A 1 -12.11 -15.87 -1.64
CA MET A 1 -11.28 -16.96 -2.24
C MET A 1 -9.77 -16.64 -2.33
N LEU A 2 -9.32 -15.41 -2.02
CA LEU A 2 -7.88 -15.04 -2.06
C LEU A 2 -7.10 -15.37 -0.78
N SER A 3 -7.75 -15.41 0.38
CA SER A 3 -7.13 -15.79 1.67
C SER A 3 -6.64 -17.26 1.72
N GLY A 4 -7.34 -18.16 1.03
CA GLY A 4 -6.99 -19.59 0.98
C GLY A 4 -5.80 -19.94 0.08
N ARG A 5 -5.46 -19.09 -0.90
CA ARG A 5 -4.34 -19.35 -1.81
C ARG A 5 -3.00 -18.91 -1.20
N LEU A 6 -2.96 -17.79 -0.49
CA LEU A 6 -1.75 -17.33 0.23
C LEU A 6 -1.33 -18.29 1.35
N THR A 7 -2.30 -18.84 2.10
CA THR A 7 -2.03 -19.84 3.14
C THR A 7 -1.56 -21.19 2.57
N SER A 8 -2.08 -21.61 1.41
CA SER A 8 -1.66 -22.85 0.75
C SER A 8 -0.25 -22.81 0.15
N VAL A 9 0.24 -21.62 -0.23
CA VAL A 9 1.60 -21.41 -0.77
C VAL A 9 2.63 -21.33 0.36
N LEU A 10 2.26 -20.79 1.51
CA LEU A 10 3.14 -20.66 2.68
C LEU A 10 3.34 -21.97 3.47
N HIS A 11 2.42 -22.94 3.37
CA HIS A 11 2.48 -24.19 4.15
C HIS A 11 3.36 -25.29 3.55
N LYS A 12 3.95 -25.10 2.36
CA LYS A 12 4.70 -26.15 1.64
C LYS A 12 6.03 -25.68 1.07
N THR A 13 6.75 -24.83 1.80
CA THR A 13 8.18 -24.54 1.56
C THR A 13 9.03 -25.29 2.58
N PRO A 14 10.15 -25.93 2.21
CA PRO A 14 10.95 -26.73 3.16
C PRO A 14 11.85 -25.86 4.05
N CYS A 15 11.45 -24.61 4.31
CA CYS A 15 12.13 -23.66 5.20
C CYS A 15 11.10 -22.76 5.91
N ALA A 16 9.98 -23.34 6.34
CA ALA A 16 8.95 -22.65 7.13
C ALA A 16 9.52 -21.82 8.31
N PRO A 17 10.57 -22.26 9.04
CA PRO A 17 11.16 -21.44 10.11
C PRO A 17 11.83 -20.15 9.61
N CYS A 18 12.47 -20.17 8.45
CA CYS A 18 13.16 -19.01 7.87
C CYS A 18 12.18 -18.01 7.27
N ALA A 19 11.13 -18.47 6.58
CA ALA A 19 10.05 -17.62 6.09
C ALA A 19 9.30 -16.94 7.26
N HIS A 20 9.01 -17.70 8.32
CA HIS A 20 8.37 -17.16 9.52
C HIS A 20 9.25 -16.15 10.27
N LYS A 21 10.58 -16.36 10.30
CA LYS A 21 11.53 -15.39 10.88
C LYS A 21 11.59 -14.10 10.07
N ARG A 22 11.61 -14.18 8.73
CA ARG A 22 11.60 -13.00 7.83
C ARG A 22 10.34 -12.17 8.00
N LEU A 23 9.17 -12.82 8.04
CA LEU A 23 7.88 -12.14 8.27
C LEU A 23 7.82 -11.45 9.64
N ARG A 24 8.40 -12.03 10.69
CA ARG A 24 8.48 -11.38 12.01
C ARG A 24 9.33 -10.11 11.98
N THR A 25 10.45 -10.10 11.25
CA THR A 25 11.32 -8.92 11.14
C THR A 25 10.64 -7.79 10.37
N VAL A 26 9.96 -8.11 9.26
CA VAL A 26 9.17 -7.16 8.48
C VAL A 26 8.04 -6.58 9.35
N ASN A 27 7.37 -7.41 10.15
CA ASN A 27 6.30 -6.95 11.04
C ASN A 27 6.81 -6.01 12.15
N ALA A 28 7.99 -6.29 12.73
CA ALA A 28 8.59 -5.42 13.74
C ALA A 28 8.97 -4.04 13.19
N HIS A 29 9.52 -3.97 11.97
CA HIS A 29 9.79 -2.69 11.29
C HIS A 29 8.48 -2.00 10.86
N GLY A 30 7.49 -2.75 10.38
CA GLY A 30 6.17 -2.20 10.06
C GLY A 30 5.54 -1.45 11.25
N LEU A 31 5.63 -2.01 12.45
CA LEU A 31 5.09 -1.38 13.67
C LEU A 31 5.80 -0.06 14.04
N THR A 32 7.10 0.08 13.79
CA THR A 32 7.80 1.35 14.06
C THR A 32 7.36 2.43 13.09
N HIS A 33 7.14 2.08 11.81
CA HIS A 33 6.59 2.99 10.81
C HIS A 33 5.16 3.42 11.14
N VAL A 34 4.28 2.48 11.50
CA VAL A 34 2.91 2.79 11.94
C VAL A 34 2.91 3.78 13.11
N ARG A 35 3.77 3.57 14.12
CA ARG A 35 3.87 4.49 15.26
C ARG A 35 4.36 5.87 14.86
N SER A 36 5.32 5.95 13.93
CA SER A 36 5.81 7.25 13.46
C SER A 36 4.74 8.02 12.69
N GLU A 37 4.04 7.34 11.78
CA GLU A 37 2.98 7.93 10.96
C GLU A 37 1.78 8.33 11.81
N ALA A 38 1.39 7.51 12.80
CA ALA A 38 0.33 7.86 13.74
C ALA A 38 0.67 9.12 14.57
N ARG A 39 1.92 9.27 15.02
CA ARG A 39 2.36 10.48 15.74
C ARG A 39 2.34 11.70 14.83
N TYR A 40 2.83 11.57 13.61
CA TYR A 40 2.80 12.66 12.64
C TYR A 40 1.37 13.13 12.38
N LEU A 41 0.47 12.19 12.07
CA LEU A 41 -0.94 12.51 11.80
C LEU A 41 -1.60 13.18 13.02
N GLY A 42 -1.35 12.67 14.23
CA GLY A 42 -1.87 13.27 15.46
C GLY A 42 -1.37 14.71 15.68
N GLN A 43 -0.07 14.95 15.50
CA GLN A 43 0.50 16.29 15.64
C GLN A 43 -0.05 17.26 14.59
N MET A 44 -0.09 16.82 13.34
CA MET A 44 -0.64 17.60 12.23
C MET A 44 -2.12 17.97 12.46
N CYS A 45 -2.94 17.06 12.97
CA CYS A 45 -4.32 17.37 13.36
C CYS A 45 -4.39 18.46 14.44
N ILE A 46 -3.50 18.42 15.44
CA ILE A 46 -3.44 19.45 16.50
C ILE A 46 -3.05 20.80 15.89
N ASP A 47 -2.00 20.83 15.07
CA ASP A 47 -1.47 22.06 14.48
C ASP A 47 -2.50 22.72 13.55
N LEU A 48 -3.14 21.95 12.67
CA LEU A 48 -4.17 22.46 11.76
C LEU A 48 -5.43 22.93 12.49
N THR A 49 -5.80 22.26 13.59
CA THR A 49 -6.91 22.73 14.45
C THR A 49 -6.55 24.06 15.11
N ALA A 50 -5.32 24.22 15.59
CA ALA A 50 -4.88 25.46 16.24
C ALA A 50 -4.80 26.64 15.26
N GLU A 51 -4.40 26.40 14.01
CA GLU A 51 -4.25 27.44 13.00
C GLU A 51 -5.58 27.82 12.32
N HIS A 52 -6.40 26.83 11.94
CA HIS A 52 -7.56 27.04 11.07
C HIS A 52 -8.92 26.76 11.75
N GLY A 53 -8.92 26.15 12.94
CA GLY A 53 -10.13 25.75 13.68
C GLY A 53 -10.85 24.52 13.10
N ALA A 54 -10.88 24.36 11.78
CA ALA A 54 -11.41 23.20 11.08
C ALA A 54 -10.56 22.88 9.84
N PHE A 55 -10.50 21.60 9.47
CA PHE A 55 -9.73 21.12 8.32
C PHE A 55 -10.31 19.80 7.77
N ASP A 56 -9.93 19.45 6.54
CA ASP A 56 -10.23 18.15 5.95
C ASP A 56 -9.01 17.21 6.11
N PRO A 57 -9.12 16.09 6.83
CA PRO A 57 -8.00 15.17 7.04
C PRO A 57 -7.72 14.25 5.84
N THR A 58 -8.56 14.23 4.80
CA THR A 58 -8.58 13.17 3.77
C THR A 58 -7.24 12.99 3.07
N GLU A 59 -6.64 14.07 2.57
CA GLU A 59 -5.35 14.03 1.88
C GLU A 59 -4.25 13.52 2.82
N HIS A 60 -4.20 14.06 4.03
CA HIS A 60 -3.19 13.73 5.03
C HIS A 60 -3.27 12.27 5.48
N VAL A 61 -4.48 11.75 5.69
CA VAL A 61 -4.71 10.33 6.03
C VAL A 61 -4.29 9.43 4.88
N THR A 62 -4.56 9.82 3.64
CA THR A 62 -4.19 9.06 2.44
C THR A 62 -2.66 8.99 2.30
N VAL A 63 -1.97 10.11 2.49
CA VAL A 63 -0.49 10.16 2.49
C VAL A 63 0.09 9.32 3.62
N THR A 64 -0.49 9.41 4.82
CA THR A 64 -0.08 8.62 6.00
C THR A 64 -0.21 7.12 5.72
N ALA A 65 -1.35 6.67 5.16
CA ALA A 65 -1.56 5.28 4.77
C ALA A 65 -0.57 4.83 3.68
N GLY A 66 -0.33 5.69 2.68
CA GLY A 66 0.69 5.50 1.64
C GLY A 66 2.09 5.32 2.21
N ASN A 67 2.48 6.14 3.18
CA ASN A 67 3.78 6.07 3.84
C ASN A 67 3.96 4.81 4.67
N VAL A 68 2.91 4.35 5.37
CA VAL A 68 2.94 3.07 6.09
C VAL A 68 3.18 1.91 5.11
N ILE A 69 2.41 1.81 4.04
CA ILE A 69 2.58 0.70 3.08
C ILE A 69 3.90 0.81 2.31
N SER A 70 4.33 2.02 1.95
CA SER A 70 5.66 2.27 1.35
C SER A 70 6.78 1.76 2.25
N ALA A 71 6.71 2.04 3.55
CA ALA A 71 7.74 1.61 4.48
C ALA A 71 7.78 0.08 4.64
N ILE A 72 6.61 -0.57 4.62
CA ILE A 72 6.53 -2.04 4.65
C ILE A 72 7.09 -2.66 3.36
N LEU A 73 6.79 -2.06 2.20
CA LEU A 73 7.17 -2.62 0.89
C LEU A 73 8.61 -2.31 0.50
N PHE A 74 9.06 -1.08 0.73
CA PHE A 74 10.33 -0.55 0.25
C PHE A 74 11.30 -0.17 1.38
N GLY A 75 10.87 -0.19 2.64
CA GLY A 75 11.71 0.25 3.77
C GLY A 75 11.93 1.77 3.82
N ARG A 76 11.16 2.55 3.04
CA ARG A 76 11.29 4.01 2.95
C ARG A 76 9.94 4.71 3.02
N ARG A 77 9.99 5.98 3.40
CA ARG A 77 8.85 6.90 3.43
C ARG A 77 9.13 8.10 2.55
N PHE A 78 8.07 8.75 2.09
CA PHE A 78 8.11 9.99 1.35
C PHE A 78 7.75 11.15 2.28
N GLU A 79 8.23 12.34 1.93
CA GLU A 79 7.84 13.57 2.62
C GLU A 79 6.34 13.80 2.41
N HIS A 80 5.63 14.29 3.42
CA HIS A 80 4.17 14.43 3.35
C HIS A 80 3.71 15.49 2.33
N ASP A 81 4.60 16.41 1.95
CA ASP A 81 4.43 17.45 0.94
C ASP A 81 5.02 17.07 -0.44
N ASP A 82 5.55 15.85 -0.59
CA ASP A 82 6.07 15.34 -1.87
C ASP A 82 4.96 15.32 -2.94
N LYS A 83 5.10 16.20 -3.92
CA LYS A 83 4.10 16.36 -4.98
C LYS A 83 4.03 15.19 -5.96
N GLU A 84 5.15 14.49 -6.20
CA GLU A 84 5.12 13.27 -7.01
C GLU A 84 4.30 12.23 -6.23
N PHE A 85 4.63 11.98 -4.96
CA PHE A 85 3.93 10.99 -4.14
C PHE A 85 2.44 11.29 -3.97
N GLN A 86 2.08 12.53 -3.63
CA GLN A 86 0.68 12.96 -3.54
C GLN A 86 -0.06 12.70 -4.85
N SER A 87 0.53 13.03 -6.00
CA SER A 87 -0.09 12.81 -7.31
C SER A 87 -0.35 11.33 -7.60
N ILE A 88 0.56 10.44 -7.18
CA ILE A 88 0.43 8.98 -7.34
C ILE A 88 -0.75 8.45 -6.52
N LEU A 89 -0.98 8.98 -5.32
CA LEU A 89 -2.08 8.56 -4.44
C LEU A 89 -3.47 8.98 -4.95
N THR A 90 -3.55 10.02 -5.80
CA THR A 90 -4.83 10.46 -6.42
C THR A 90 -5.43 9.45 -7.40
N VAL A 91 -4.69 8.40 -7.77
CA VAL A 91 -5.18 7.33 -8.64
C VAL A 91 -6.43 6.67 -8.07
N SER A 92 -6.58 6.61 -6.74
CA SER A 92 -7.73 6.07 -6.03
C SER A 92 -9.02 6.82 -6.32
N GLU A 93 -9.00 8.15 -6.23
CA GLU A 93 -10.16 8.99 -6.52
C GLU A 93 -10.59 8.89 -7.99
N GLU A 94 -9.61 8.90 -8.89
CA GLU A 94 -9.87 8.82 -10.32
C GLU A 94 -10.28 7.41 -10.75
N PHE A 95 -9.81 6.37 -10.05
CA PHE A 95 -10.34 5.01 -10.13
C PHE A 95 -11.81 4.98 -9.72
N ALA A 96 -12.17 5.54 -8.57
CA ALA A 96 -13.56 5.57 -8.12
C ALA A 96 -14.48 6.30 -9.12
N LYS A 97 -14.02 7.42 -9.68
CA LYS A 97 -14.73 8.16 -10.74
C LYS A 97 -14.86 7.33 -12.03
N ALA A 98 -13.81 6.62 -12.42
CA ALA A 98 -13.79 5.80 -13.63
C ALA A 98 -14.57 4.48 -13.49
N ALA A 99 -14.58 3.87 -12.30
CA ALA A 99 -15.26 2.62 -11.97
C ALA A 99 -16.74 2.82 -11.59
N SER A 100 -17.19 4.08 -11.46
CA SER A 100 -18.60 4.38 -11.23
C SER A 100 -19.48 3.81 -12.34
N THR A 101 -20.72 3.44 -11.99
CA THR A 101 -21.71 2.74 -12.83
C THR A 101 -22.02 3.44 -14.17
N GLU A 102 -21.52 4.65 -14.38
CA GLU A 102 -21.60 5.42 -15.62
C GLU A 102 -20.61 4.96 -16.71
N ASN A 103 -19.64 4.09 -16.42
CA ASN A 103 -18.69 3.60 -17.43
C ASN A 103 -19.28 2.47 -18.29
N LEU A 104 -20.22 2.83 -19.17
CA LEU A 104 -20.86 1.92 -20.13
C LEU A 104 -19.87 1.17 -21.03
N ALA A 105 -18.61 1.60 -21.13
CA ALA A 105 -17.58 0.92 -21.91
C ALA A 105 -17.25 -0.49 -21.40
N ASP A 106 -17.48 -0.79 -20.12
CA ASP A 106 -17.23 -2.11 -19.55
C ASP A 106 -18.31 -3.13 -19.98
N PHE A 107 -19.50 -2.66 -20.35
CA PHE A 107 -20.63 -3.50 -20.75
C PHE A 107 -20.94 -3.44 -22.25
N ILE A 108 -20.53 -2.36 -22.92
CA ILE A 108 -20.77 -2.09 -24.34
C ILE A 108 -19.42 -1.90 -25.03
N PRO A 109 -18.83 -2.98 -25.60
CA PRO A 109 -17.48 -2.94 -26.17
C PRO A 109 -17.26 -1.87 -27.23
N ILE A 110 -18.30 -1.45 -27.97
CA ILE A 110 -18.15 -0.40 -28.99
C ILE A 110 -17.82 0.98 -28.40
N LEU A 111 -18.20 1.23 -27.13
CA LEU A 111 -17.93 2.48 -26.45
C LEU A 111 -16.45 2.65 -26.08
N GLN A 112 -15.63 1.59 -26.18
CA GLN A 112 -14.17 1.69 -26.02
C GLN A 112 -13.50 2.55 -27.11
N TYR A 113 -14.16 2.70 -28.27
CA TYR A 113 -13.68 3.51 -29.39
C TYR A 113 -14.16 4.97 -29.32
N VAL A 114 -15.13 5.27 -28.45
CA VAL A 114 -15.62 6.63 -28.23
C VAL A 114 -14.61 7.38 -27.36
N PRO A 115 -14.23 8.61 -27.71
CA PRO A 115 -13.31 9.41 -26.89
C PRO A 115 -13.86 9.62 -25.46
N ASN A 116 -13.37 8.83 -24.51
CA ASN A 116 -13.71 8.97 -23.09
C ASN A 116 -12.56 9.67 -22.36
N VAL A 117 -12.74 10.95 -22.05
CA VAL A 117 -11.75 11.78 -21.35
C VAL A 117 -11.44 11.24 -19.96
N ARG A 118 -12.45 10.74 -19.23
CA ARG A 118 -12.28 10.16 -17.89
C ARG A 118 -11.43 8.89 -17.95
N LEU A 119 -11.73 7.99 -18.89
CA LEU A 119 -10.95 6.76 -19.08
C LEU A 119 -9.50 7.05 -19.50
N ARG A 120 -9.29 8.08 -20.34
CA ARG A 120 -7.94 8.49 -20.74
C ARG A 120 -7.13 8.99 -19.54
N LYS A 121 -7.69 9.91 -18.76
CA LYS A 121 -7.06 10.44 -17.55
C LYS A 121 -6.75 9.33 -16.54
N TYR A 122 -7.69 8.41 -16.34
CA TYR A 122 -7.47 7.23 -15.49
C TYR A 122 -6.31 6.36 -16.01
N LYS A 123 -6.27 6.05 -17.30
CA LYS A 123 -5.16 5.28 -17.90
C LYS A 123 -3.81 5.97 -17.74
N GLU A 124 -3.76 7.29 -17.91
CA GLU A 124 -2.55 8.09 -17.70
C GLU A 124 -2.07 8.01 -16.24
N LEU A 125 -2.99 8.14 -15.28
CA LEU A 125 -2.67 8.03 -13.84
C LEU A 125 -2.24 6.62 -13.44
N VAL A 126 -2.90 5.58 -13.93
CA VAL A 126 -2.48 4.18 -13.69
C VAL A 126 -1.09 3.94 -14.28
N ASN A 127 -0.79 4.48 -15.45
CA ASN A 127 0.54 4.37 -16.04
C ASN A 127 1.60 5.07 -15.19
N MET A 128 1.32 6.30 -14.71
CA MET A 128 2.23 7.02 -13.80
C MET A 128 2.43 6.26 -12.48
N PHE A 129 1.36 5.72 -11.90
CA PHE A 129 1.38 4.88 -10.70
C PHE A 129 2.25 3.64 -10.88
N ASN A 130 2.05 2.90 -11.98
CA ASN A 130 2.84 1.70 -12.28
C ASN A 130 4.31 2.06 -12.51
N LEU A 131 4.62 3.09 -13.29
CA LEU A 131 6.01 3.52 -13.54
C LEU A 131 6.72 3.95 -12.26
N PHE A 132 6.03 4.65 -11.37
CA PHE A 132 6.56 5.02 -10.06
C PHE A 132 6.95 3.79 -9.25
N LEU A 133 6.06 2.82 -9.11
CA LEU A 133 6.31 1.61 -8.33
C LEU A 133 7.32 0.66 -9.01
N GLU A 134 7.30 0.56 -10.34
CA GLU A 134 8.31 -0.16 -11.12
C GLU A 134 9.71 0.39 -10.86
N ARG A 135 9.88 1.72 -10.86
CA ARG A 135 11.16 2.37 -10.51
C ARG A 135 11.62 2.00 -9.10
N ASN A 136 10.69 2.03 -8.13
CA ASN A 136 10.98 1.62 -6.76
C ASN A 136 11.46 0.16 -6.73
N VAL A 137 10.75 -0.78 -7.36
CA VAL A 137 11.15 -2.19 -7.42
C VAL A 137 12.50 -2.38 -8.12
N GLU A 138 12.76 -1.65 -9.20
CA GLU A 138 14.03 -1.71 -9.94
C GLU A 138 15.22 -1.26 -9.08
N GLU A 139 15.05 -0.26 -8.22
CA GLU A 139 16.10 0.18 -7.28
C GLU A 139 16.50 -0.95 -6.32
N HIS A 140 15.53 -1.72 -5.82
CA HIS A 140 15.81 -2.89 -4.98
C HIS A 140 16.54 -4.00 -5.75
N TYR A 141 16.20 -4.24 -7.02
CA TYR A 141 16.94 -5.18 -7.88
C TYR A 141 18.40 -4.75 -8.12
N LYS A 142 18.68 -3.44 -8.22
CA LYS A 142 20.04 -2.91 -8.40
C LYS A 142 20.88 -3.01 -7.12
N GLN A 143 20.24 -2.88 -5.96
CA GLN A 143 20.91 -2.93 -4.64
C GLN A 143 21.13 -4.37 -4.13
N ASP A 144 20.66 -5.38 -4.87
CA ASP A 144 20.64 -6.79 -4.50
C ASP A 144 21.98 -7.40 -4.06
N GLY A 145 23.10 -6.87 -4.56
CA GLY A 145 24.44 -7.29 -4.14
C GLY A 145 24.75 -7.07 -2.64
N LEU A 146 23.97 -6.21 -1.97
CA LEU A 146 24.14 -5.82 -0.56
C LEU A 146 23.14 -6.50 0.39
N LEU A 147 22.13 -7.20 -0.13
CA LEU A 147 20.94 -7.67 0.61
C LEU A 147 21.15 -8.97 1.42
N LYS A 148 22.35 -9.57 1.40
CA LYS A 148 22.57 -10.92 1.98
C LYS A 148 22.24 -11.04 3.48
N ASN A 149 22.18 -9.94 4.24
CA ASN A 149 22.04 -9.97 5.69
C ASN A 149 20.85 -9.21 6.28
N ASN A 150 20.02 -8.52 5.49
CA ASN A 150 18.91 -7.73 6.05
C ASN A 150 17.70 -7.63 5.11
N LEU A 151 16.82 -8.64 5.17
CA LEU A 151 15.50 -8.61 4.51
C LEU A 151 14.53 -7.76 5.34
N ALA A 152 14.70 -6.45 5.26
CA ALA A 152 13.94 -5.50 6.08
C ALA A 152 12.52 -5.24 5.56
N ASN A 153 12.28 -5.45 4.27
CA ASN A 153 11.01 -5.14 3.61
C ASN A 153 10.49 -6.29 2.74
N VAL A 154 9.24 -6.15 2.26
CA VAL A 154 8.55 -7.17 1.46
C VAL A 154 9.18 -7.32 0.08
N THR A 155 9.61 -6.24 -0.57
CA THR A 155 10.19 -6.29 -1.93
C THR A 155 11.47 -7.14 -1.95
N ASP A 156 12.40 -6.90 -1.02
CA ASP A 156 13.62 -7.69 -0.88
C ASP A 156 13.31 -9.16 -0.59
N SER A 157 12.26 -9.42 0.19
CA SER A 157 11.82 -10.78 0.49
C SER A 157 11.30 -11.51 -0.75
N LEU A 158 10.51 -10.83 -1.59
CA LEU A 158 10.03 -11.38 -2.86
C LEU A 158 11.17 -11.59 -3.86
N ILE A 159 12.14 -10.68 -3.93
CA ILE A 159 13.34 -10.81 -4.76
C ILE A 159 14.21 -11.99 -4.29
N ALA A 160 14.40 -12.17 -2.99
CA ALA A 160 15.14 -13.33 -2.48
C ALA A 160 14.41 -14.65 -2.79
N MET A 161 13.07 -14.68 -2.66
CA MET A 161 12.26 -15.84 -3.01
C MET A 161 12.31 -16.19 -4.50
N SER A 162 12.39 -15.21 -5.40
CA SER A 162 12.56 -15.47 -6.84
C SER A 162 13.91 -16.12 -7.16
N LYS A 163 14.91 -15.97 -6.28
CA LYS A 163 16.28 -16.48 -6.41
C LYS A 163 16.56 -17.76 -5.63
N GLU A 164 15.78 -18.08 -4.59
CA GLU A 164 15.96 -19.28 -3.76
C GLU A 164 15.78 -20.55 -4.61
N THR A 165 16.90 -21.05 -5.11
CA THR A 165 17.01 -22.24 -5.93
C THR A 165 17.13 -23.45 -5.01
N LYS A 166 16.09 -24.28 -4.90
CA LYS A 166 16.29 -25.69 -4.55
C LYS A 166 16.33 -26.49 -5.84
N LEU A 167 17.46 -27.16 -6.05
CA LEU A 167 17.81 -27.98 -7.21
C LEU A 167 16.83 -29.12 -7.54
N ASN A 168 15.72 -29.31 -6.80
CA ASN A 168 14.84 -30.48 -6.92
C ASN A 168 13.32 -30.22 -6.78
N GLU A 169 12.83 -28.97 -6.83
CA GLU A 169 11.38 -28.73 -6.75
C GLU A 169 10.86 -27.88 -7.92
N ASN A 170 10.01 -28.50 -8.75
CA ASN A 170 9.09 -27.93 -9.74
C ASN A 170 9.39 -26.51 -10.24
N VAL A 171 9.97 -26.43 -11.44
CA VAL A 171 10.20 -25.20 -12.23
C VAL A 171 8.95 -24.29 -12.32
N ASN A 172 7.74 -24.85 -12.16
CA ASN A 172 6.45 -24.14 -12.14
C ASN A 172 6.16 -23.26 -10.91
N ARG A 173 7.06 -23.17 -9.91
CA ARG A 173 6.89 -22.31 -8.72
C ARG A 173 7.76 -21.04 -8.71
N ARG A 174 8.50 -20.76 -9.79
CA ARG A 174 9.33 -19.56 -9.86
C ARG A 174 8.47 -18.31 -9.99
N ILE A 175 8.66 -17.36 -9.07
CA ILE A 175 8.08 -16.02 -9.18
C ILE A 175 8.99 -15.22 -10.11
N SER A 176 8.48 -14.77 -11.26
CA SER A 176 9.24 -13.95 -12.20
C SER A 176 9.40 -12.52 -11.69
N LYS A 177 10.31 -11.74 -12.30
CA LYS A 177 10.48 -10.32 -11.96
C LYS A 177 9.18 -9.55 -12.12
N GLU A 178 8.45 -9.82 -13.20
CA GLU A 178 7.16 -9.22 -13.52
C GLU A 178 6.11 -9.58 -12.45
N GLN A 179 6.13 -10.81 -11.95
CA GLN A 179 5.23 -11.23 -10.87
C GLN A 179 5.58 -10.56 -9.53
N VAL A 180 6.87 -10.36 -9.22
CA VAL A 180 7.28 -9.57 -8.05
C VAL A 180 6.77 -8.13 -8.17
N THR A 181 7.03 -7.48 -9.30
CA THR A 181 6.58 -6.11 -9.57
C THR A 181 5.06 -5.99 -9.46
N SER A 182 4.30 -6.85 -10.14
CA SER A 182 2.84 -6.86 -10.07
C SER A 182 2.33 -7.05 -8.64
N THR A 183 2.94 -7.95 -7.87
CA THR A 183 2.55 -8.19 -6.48
C THR A 183 2.78 -6.95 -5.61
N VAL A 184 3.90 -6.24 -5.79
CA VAL A 184 4.20 -5.01 -5.06
C VAL A 184 3.22 -3.89 -5.43
N ILE A 185 2.90 -3.74 -6.72
CA ILE A 185 1.91 -2.77 -7.22
C ILE A 185 0.54 -3.04 -6.58
N ASP A 186 0.08 -4.29 -6.61
CA ASP A 186 -1.21 -4.70 -6.03
C ASP A 186 -1.25 -4.43 -4.51
N LEU A 187 -0.18 -4.77 -3.79
CA LEU A 187 -0.09 -4.56 -2.34
C LEU A 187 -0.06 -3.07 -1.98
N PHE A 188 0.67 -2.25 -2.75
CA PHE A 188 0.71 -0.81 -2.51
C PHE A 188 -0.67 -0.21 -2.72
N GLY A 189 -1.27 -0.44 -3.90
CA GLY A 189 -2.57 0.10 -4.28
C GLY A 189 -3.68 -0.29 -3.30
N ALA A 190 -3.81 -1.58 -3.00
CA ALA A 190 -4.79 -2.04 -2.02
C ALA A 190 -4.52 -1.51 -0.61
N GLY A 191 -3.24 -1.39 -0.23
CA GLY A 191 -2.83 -1.00 1.11
C GLY A 191 -3.16 0.44 1.45
N PHE A 192 -2.79 1.41 0.58
CA PHE A 192 -3.04 2.82 0.90
C PHE A 192 -4.51 3.19 0.77
N ASP A 193 -5.19 2.69 -0.27
CA ASP A 193 -6.57 3.10 -0.61
C ASP A 193 -7.57 2.60 0.43
N THR A 194 -7.54 1.31 0.74
CA THR A 194 -8.51 0.70 1.68
C THR A 194 -8.27 1.16 3.11
N VAL A 195 -7.01 1.25 3.55
CA VAL A 195 -6.67 1.72 4.91
C VAL A 195 -6.95 3.20 5.04
N GLY A 196 -6.56 4.02 4.05
CA GLY A 196 -6.85 5.46 4.03
C GLY A 196 -8.36 5.74 4.12
N THR A 197 -9.16 5.03 3.31
CA THR A 197 -10.62 5.09 3.36
C THR A 197 -11.15 4.70 4.73
N THR A 198 -10.68 3.57 5.30
CA THR A 198 -11.12 3.10 6.61
C THR A 198 -10.80 4.10 7.73
N LEU A 199 -9.60 4.70 7.71
CA LEU A 199 -9.20 5.72 8.67
C LEU A 199 -10.04 6.99 8.53
N ASN A 200 -10.30 7.45 7.30
CA ASN A 200 -11.15 8.60 7.05
C ASN A 200 -12.56 8.40 7.60
N TRP A 201 -13.18 7.24 7.33
CA TRP A 201 -14.48 6.91 7.92
C TRP A 201 -14.40 6.82 9.44
N SER A 202 -13.36 6.20 9.99
CA SER A 202 -13.19 6.08 11.45
C SER A 202 -13.13 7.45 12.10
N LEU A 203 -12.34 8.39 11.57
CA LEU A 203 -12.25 9.76 12.05
C LEU A 203 -13.60 10.49 11.93
N LEU A 204 -14.30 10.35 10.81
CA LEU A 204 -15.63 10.92 10.61
C LEU A 204 -16.64 10.40 11.64
N TYR A 205 -16.64 9.09 11.91
CA TYR A 205 -17.53 8.48 12.90
C TYR A 205 -17.19 8.97 14.31
N LEU A 206 -15.91 9.05 14.68
CA LEU A 206 -15.50 9.58 15.99
C LEU A 206 -15.93 11.05 16.16
N ALA A 207 -15.74 11.89 15.13
CA ALA A 207 -16.16 13.28 15.14
C ALA A 207 -17.70 13.44 15.23
N LYS A 208 -18.45 12.53 14.59
CA LYS A 208 -19.92 12.55 14.57
C LYS A 208 -20.57 11.98 15.84
N PHE A 209 -19.89 11.07 16.54
CA PHE A 209 -20.41 10.36 17.72
C PHE A 209 -19.45 10.50 18.91
N PRO A 210 -19.49 11.65 19.63
CA PRO A 210 -18.56 11.93 20.73
C PRO A 210 -18.65 10.96 21.90
N ASP A 211 -19.84 10.38 22.14
CA ASP A 211 -20.08 9.35 23.16
C ASP A 211 -19.29 8.06 22.88
N ILE A 212 -19.21 7.67 21.60
CA ILE A 212 -18.39 6.53 21.15
C ILE A 212 -16.90 6.87 21.30
N GLN A 213 -16.49 8.09 20.92
CA GLN A 213 -15.11 8.54 21.07
C GLN A 213 -14.66 8.55 22.54
N GLU A 214 -15.47 9.07 23.46
CA GLU A 214 -15.15 9.10 24.90
C GLU A 214 -15.02 7.69 25.47
N LYS A 215 -15.92 6.78 25.09
CA LYS A 215 -15.85 5.37 25.50
C LYS A 215 -14.54 4.72 25.03
N MET A 216 -14.18 4.89 23.76
CA MET A 216 -12.93 4.35 23.20
C MET A 216 -11.70 4.90 23.93
N GLN A 217 -11.69 6.18 24.29
CA GLN A 217 -10.59 6.80 25.04
C GLN A 217 -10.46 6.21 26.46
N LYS A 218 -11.58 5.95 27.14
CA LYS A 218 -11.58 5.29 28.46
C LYS A 218 -10.99 3.89 28.37
N GLU A 219 -11.42 3.07 27.40
CA GLU A 219 -10.91 1.71 27.21
C GLU A 219 -9.39 1.66 26.90
N ILE A 220 -8.83 2.67 26.22
CA ILE A 220 -7.38 2.76 25.94
C ILE A 220 -6.59 3.21 27.18
N GLY A 221 -7.22 3.97 28.08
CA GLY A 221 -6.60 4.49 29.29
C GLY A 221 -6.62 3.53 30.48
N GLU A 222 -7.37 2.43 30.40
CA GLU A 222 -7.41 1.31 31.35
C GLU A 222 -6.22 0.34 31.16
#